data_AF-A0A4R4RDS9-F1
#
_entry.id   AF-A0A4R4RDS9-F1
#
_cell.length_a   1.000
_cell.length_b   1.000
_cell.length_c   1.000
_cell.angle_alpha   90.00
_cell.angle_beta   90.00
_cell.angle_gamma   90.00
#
_symmetry.space_group_name_H-M   'P 1'
#
loop_
_entity.id
_entity.type
_entity.pdbx_description
1 polymer ?
#
loop_
_entity_poly.entity_id
_entity_poly.type
_entity_poly.pdbx_seq_one_letter_code
_entity_poly.pdbx_strand_id
1 'polypeptide(L)'
;MEVRRRHRRAYRAGVTTELLSALGDQKRLAVLGALCTTTAASATAASTVADLQDRTGLSERDVQRALAVLGGAGLVSRDSAGLRADLEPIRAAAAAAVAATPVGRVAADFPRLDGCLKNGRIATIPADDRLKAEVGRLVMAALPHRDGYTERELTTELAALGDEPVSLRRLLVDLRLVERNPDGSRYWPA
;
A
#
# COMPACT_ATOMS: atom_id res chain seq x y z
N MET A 1 11.32 -3.19 23.87
CA MET A 1 10.96 -2.51 22.60
C MET A 1 9.84 -3.21 21.80
N GLU A 2 9.57 -4.49 22.07
CA GLU A 2 8.71 -5.36 21.24
C GLU A 2 7.19 -5.20 21.50
N VAL A 3 6.80 -4.88 22.73
CA VAL A 3 5.39 -4.68 23.13
C VAL A 3 4.76 -3.44 22.48
N ARG A 4 5.52 -2.34 22.34
CA ARG A 4 5.08 -1.12 21.62
C ARG A 4 4.89 -1.35 20.11
N ARG A 5 5.67 -2.25 19.50
CA ARG A 5 5.53 -2.62 18.08
C ARG A 5 4.28 -3.46 17.85
N ARG A 6 3.97 -4.42 18.73
CA ARG A 6 2.74 -5.22 18.65
C ARG A 6 1.47 -4.38 18.84
N HIS A 7 1.46 -3.44 19.79
CA HIS A 7 0.28 -2.59 20.03
C HIS A 7 0.02 -1.59 18.89
N ARG A 8 1.06 -0.96 18.33
CA ARG A 8 0.94 -0.12 17.11
C ARG A 8 0.48 -0.90 15.88
N ARG A 9 0.90 -2.16 15.74
CA ARG A 9 0.50 -3.04 14.62
C ARG A 9 -0.96 -3.48 14.73
N ALA A 10 -1.43 -3.79 15.94
CA ALA A 10 -2.84 -4.12 16.20
C ALA A 10 -3.77 -2.91 16.01
N TYR A 11 -3.37 -1.73 16.50
CA TYR A 11 -4.12 -0.48 16.27
C TYR A 11 -4.22 -0.13 14.78
N ARG A 12 -3.13 -0.28 14.01
CA ARG A 12 -3.15 -0.08 12.55
C ARG A 12 -4.01 -1.09 11.80
N ALA A 13 -4.02 -2.37 12.19
CA ALA A 13 -4.83 -3.39 11.55
C ALA A 13 -6.35 -3.20 11.82
N GLY A 14 -6.71 -2.73 13.02
CA GLY A 14 -8.08 -2.33 13.36
C GLY A 14 -8.57 -1.20 12.45
N VAL A 15 -7.77 -0.13 12.30
CA VAL A 15 -8.08 1.01 11.43
C VAL A 15 -8.27 0.59 9.96
N THR A 16 -7.41 -0.27 9.40
CA THR A 16 -7.58 -0.73 8.02
C THR A 16 -8.88 -1.52 7.83
N THR A 17 -9.25 -2.34 8.79
CA THR A 17 -10.47 -3.17 8.71
C THR A 17 -11.73 -2.31 8.82
N GLU A 18 -11.72 -1.31 9.70
CA GLU A 18 -12.80 -0.31 9.84
C GLU A 18 -12.99 0.50 8.55
N LEU A 19 -11.89 0.95 7.92
CA LEU A 19 -11.94 1.67 6.65
C LEU A 19 -12.55 0.81 5.53
N LEU A 20 -12.08 -0.44 5.37
CA LEU A 20 -12.63 -1.35 4.36
C LEU A 20 -14.09 -1.71 4.63
N SER A 21 -14.47 -1.90 5.91
CA SER A 21 -15.85 -2.13 6.30
C SER A 21 -16.74 -0.92 5.96
N ALA A 22 -16.28 0.30 6.24
CA ALA A 22 -16.99 1.53 5.89
C ALA A 22 -17.15 1.69 4.36
N LEU A 23 -16.15 1.29 3.58
CA LEU A 23 -16.17 1.37 2.11
C LEU A 23 -16.90 0.20 1.43
N GLY A 24 -17.17 -0.91 2.13
CA GLY A 24 -17.75 -2.12 1.55
C GLY A 24 -19.25 -2.06 1.20
N ASP A 25 -19.90 -0.90 1.29
CA ASP A 25 -21.34 -0.72 1.08
C ASP A 25 -21.62 0.31 -0.01
N GLN A 26 -22.49 -0.06 -0.94
CA GLN A 26 -22.80 0.74 -2.11
C GLN A 26 -23.36 2.13 -1.75
N LYS A 27 -24.24 2.24 -0.74
CA LYS A 27 -24.81 3.54 -0.34
C LYS A 27 -23.75 4.43 0.29
N ARG A 28 -22.85 3.84 1.11
CA ARG A 28 -21.72 4.59 1.70
C ARG A 28 -20.74 5.07 0.64
N LEU A 29 -20.42 4.24 -0.35
CA LEU A 29 -19.59 4.64 -1.49
C LEU A 29 -20.26 5.75 -2.32
N ALA A 30 -21.57 5.67 -2.55
CA ALA A 30 -22.30 6.71 -3.27
C ALA A 30 -22.22 8.07 -2.55
N VAL A 31 -22.42 8.08 -1.22
CA VAL A 31 -22.33 9.31 -0.40
C VAL A 31 -20.90 9.86 -0.39
N LEU A 32 -19.88 9.02 -0.19
CA LEU A 32 -18.48 9.45 -0.21
C LEU A 32 -18.07 9.97 -1.60
N GLY A 33 -18.51 9.30 -2.67
CA GLY A 33 -18.28 9.71 -4.05
C GLY A 33 -18.94 11.04 -4.38
N ALA A 34 -20.17 11.27 -3.90
CA ALA A 34 -20.83 12.56 -3.99
C ALA A 34 -19.99 13.65 -3.29
N LEU A 35 -19.54 13.43 -2.04
CA LEU A 35 -18.69 14.40 -1.36
C LEU A 35 -17.39 14.73 -2.13
N CYS A 36 -16.77 13.73 -2.77
CA CYS A 36 -15.53 13.91 -3.54
C CYS A 36 -15.71 14.63 -4.88
N THR A 37 -16.90 14.54 -5.49
CA THR A 37 -17.17 15.11 -6.82
C THR A 37 -17.74 16.53 -6.76
N THR A 38 -17.74 17.15 -5.58
CA THR A 38 -18.09 18.57 -5.41
C THR A 38 -17.12 19.43 -6.22
N THR A 39 -17.64 20.05 -7.28
CA THR A 39 -16.85 20.66 -8.35
C THR A 39 -16.00 21.83 -7.86
N ALA A 40 -14.84 22.04 -8.48
CA ALA A 40 -13.86 23.06 -8.09
C ALA A 40 -14.37 24.51 -8.05
N ALA A 41 -15.45 24.84 -8.78
CA ALA A 41 -16.15 26.13 -8.67
C ALA A 41 -16.81 26.35 -7.28
N SER A 42 -16.91 25.27 -6.50
CA SER A 42 -17.52 25.16 -5.18
C SER A 42 -16.59 24.38 -4.22
N ALA A 43 -15.28 24.33 -4.48
CA ALA A 43 -14.32 23.61 -3.61
C ALA A 43 -14.28 24.14 -2.16
N THR A 44 -14.83 25.34 -1.95
CA THR A 44 -15.03 25.96 -0.64
C THR A 44 -16.41 25.70 -0.02
N ALA A 45 -17.42 25.33 -0.80
CA ALA A 45 -18.76 25.04 -0.29
C ALA A 45 -18.82 23.59 0.19
N ALA A 46 -18.83 23.40 1.50
CA ALA A 46 -19.07 22.08 2.05
C ALA A 46 -20.51 21.64 1.73
N SER A 47 -20.73 20.35 1.49
CA SER A 47 -22.03 19.84 1.09
C SER A 47 -22.99 19.76 2.27
N THR A 48 -24.28 19.94 2.01
CA THR A 48 -25.35 19.67 2.96
C THR A 48 -25.88 18.24 2.79
N VAL A 49 -26.73 17.79 3.71
CA VAL A 49 -27.43 16.50 3.56
C VAL A 49 -28.36 16.51 2.36
N ALA A 50 -29.04 17.64 2.10
CA ALA A 50 -29.93 17.81 0.95
C ALA A 50 -29.17 17.67 -0.38
N ASP A 51 -27.99 18.31 -0.51
CA ASP A 51 -27.16 18.18 -1.71
C ASP A 51 -26.76 16.73 -1.98
N LEU A 52 -26.50 15.96 -0.92
CA LEU A 52 -26.15 14.55 -1.03
C LEU A 52 -27.36 13.70 -1.43
N GLN A 53 -28.56 14.01 -0.93
CA GLN A 53 -29.78 13.33 -1.37
C GLN A 53 -30.03 13.56 -2.85
N ASP A 54 -29.94 14.81 -3.32
CA ASP A 54 -30.18 15.15 -4.72
C ASP A 54 -29.20 14.45 -5.66
N ARG A 55 -27.94 14.34 -5.26
CA ARG A 55 -26.87 13.73 -6.08
C ARG A 55 -26.85 12.22 -6.04
N THR A 56 -27.31 11.60 -4.95
CA THR A 56 -27.27 10.14 -4.78
C THR A 56 -28.62 9.47 -5.03
N GLY A 57 -29.72 10.23 -5.02
CA GLY A 57 -31.09 9.71 -5.03
C GLY A 57 -31.49 8.95 -3.76
N LEU A 58 -30.67 9.01 -2.71
CA LEU A 58 -30.92 8.30 -1.46
C LEU A 58 -31.88 9.07 -0.55
N SER A 59 -32.60 8.33 0.30
CA SER A 59 -33.39 8.93 1.38
C SER A 59 -32.49 9.64 2.39
N GLU A 60 -33.01 10.68 3.06
CA GLU A 60 -32.28 11.38 4.12
C GLU A 60 -31.76 10.41 5.19
N ARG A 61 -32.59 9.43 5.58
CA ARG A 61 -32.22 8.39 6.56
C ARG A 61 -31.01 7.57 6.11
N ASP A 62 -30.97 7.17 4.84
CA ASP A 62 -29.84 6.42 4.29
C ASP A 62 -28.58 7.27 4.21
N VAL A 63 -28.70 8.54 3.80
CA VAL A 63 -27.58 9.49 3.77
C VAL A 63 -27.02 9.70 5.17
N GLN A 64 -27.86 9.98 6.16
CA GLN A 64 -27.43 10.18 7.54
C GLN A 64 -26.76 8.93 8.12
N ARG A 65 -27.31 7.73 7.85
CA ARG A 65 -26.69 6.47 8.29
C ARG A 65 -25.32 6.26 7.65
N ALA A 66 -25.18 6.57 6.35
CA ALA A 66 -23.90 6.50 5.67
C ALA A 66 -22.89 7.48 6.27
N LEU A 67 -23.30 8.74 6.49
CA LEU A 67 -22.46 9.78 7.10
C LEU A 67 -22.00 9.39 8.51
N ALA A 68 -22.87 8.77 9.33
CA ALA A 68 -22.48 8.32 10.67
C ALA A 68 -21.36 7.28 10.64
N VAL A 69 -21.46 6.28 9.75
CA VAL A 69 -20.43 5.23 9.60
C VAL A 69 -19.15 5.80 9.01
N LEU A 70 -19.25 6.61 7.96
CA LEU A 70 -18.10 7.24 7.32
C LEU A 70 -17.38 8.21 8.26
N GLY A 71 -18.12 9.00 9.05
CA GLY A 71 -17.56 9.88 10.08
C GLY A 71 -16.90 9.10 11.22
N GLY A 72 -17.50 7.98 11.64
CA GLY A 72 -16.88 7.06 12.60
C GLY A 72 -15.55 6.47 12.10
N ALA A 73 -15.41 6.27 10.78
CA ALA A 73 -14.17 5.84 10.14
C ALA A 73 -13.21 6.99 9.79
N GLY A 74 -13.56 8.25 10.12
CA GLY A 74 -12.78 9.43 9.80
C GLY A 74 -12.78 9.83 8.32
N LEU A 75 -13.64 9.24 7.49
CA LEU A 75 -13.73 9.50 6.05
C LEU A 75 -14.58 10.71 5.68
N VAL A 76 -15.31 11.24 6.66
CA VAL A 76 -16.14 12.43 6.53
C VAL A 76 -15.94 13.29 7.76
N SER A 77 -15.70 14.57 7.54
CA SER A 77 -15.73 15.59 8.58
C SER A 77 -16.98 16.46 8.42
N ARG A 78 -17.49 16.93 9.56
CA ARG A 78 -18.58 17.91 9.64
C ARG A 78 -18.06 19.11 10.42
N ASP A 79 -18.06 20.27 9.79
CA ASP A 79 -17.73 21.54 10.43
C ASP A 79 -18.88 22.56 10.24
N SER A 80 -18.66 23.80 10.68
CA SER A 80 -19.65 24.88 10.53
C SER A 80 -19.89 25.28 9.07
N ALA A 81 -18.98 24.94 8.16
CA ALA A 81 -19.17 25.18 6.72
C ALA A 81 -20.00 24.07 6.08
N GLY A 82 -19.96 22.83 6.61
CA GLY A 82 -20.80 21.70 6.19
C GLY A 82 -20.07 20.35 6.18
N LEU A 83 -20.42 19.45 5.26
CA LEU A 83 -19.84 18.12 5.12
C LEU A 83 -18.69 18.10 4.12
N ARG A 84 -17.60 17.44 4.48
CA ARG A 84 -16.42 17.26 3.62
C ARG A 84 -15.91 15.82 3.67
N ALA A 85 -15.46 15.31 2.53
CA ALA A 85 -14.73 14.04 2.49
C ALA A 85 -13.31 14.25 3.03
N ASP A 86 -12.83 13.32 3.84
CA ASP A 86 -11.44 13.20 4.23
C ASP A 86 -10.88 11.86 3.76
N LEU A 87 -9.99 11.91 2.78
CA LEU A 87 -9.36 10.71 2.20
C LEU A 87 -7.99 10.42 2.83
N GLU A 88 -7.55 11.22 3.80
CA GLU A 88 -6.27 11.02 4.47
C GLU A 88 -6.15 9.69 5.19
N PRO A 89 -7.19 9.18 5.91
CA PRO A 89 -7.12 7.86 6.52
C PRO A 89 -6.84 6.74 5.51
N ILE A 90 -7.41 6.82 4.30
CA ILE A 90 -7.17 5.84 3.22
C ILE A 90 -5.73 5.93 2.72
N ARG A 91 -5.24 7.15 2.44
CA ARG A 91 -3.85 7.35 2.00
C ARG A 91 -2.85 6.88 3.05
N ALA A 92 -3.08 7.22 4.31
CA ALA A 92 -2.23 6.80 5.42
C ALA A 92 -2.25 5.28 5.59
N ALA A 93 -3.41 4.63 5.47
CA ALA A 93 -3.52 3.17 5.53
C ALA A 93 -2.78 2.50 4.36
N ALA A 94 -2.91 3.01 3.14
CA ALA A 94 -2.19 2.51 1.96
C ALA A 94 -0.67 2.67 2.12
N ALA A 95 -0.19 3.85 2.52
CA ALA A 95 1.22 4.10 2.77
C ALA A 95 1.78 3.20 3.89
N ALA A 96 1.00 2.99 4.97
CA ALA A 96 1.38 2.10 6.05
C ALA A 96 1.45 0.62 5.60
N ALA A 97 0.57 0.19 4.69
CA ALA A 97 0.60 -1.15 4.11
C ALA A 97 1.86 -1.34 3.24
N VAL A 98 2.20 -0.36 2.40
CA VAL A 98 3.45 -0.34 1.62
C VAL A 98 4.67 -0.41 2.53
N ALA A 99 4.76 0.46 3.54
CA ALA A 99 5.88 0.49 4.46
C ALA A 99 6.03 -0.80 5.31
N ALA A 100 4.99 -1.63 5.39
CA ALA A 100 5.03 -2.89 6.11
C ALA A 100 5.64 -4.04 5.28
N THR A 101 5.68 -3.93 3.95
CA THR A 101 6.29 -4.95 3.08
C THR A 101 7.82 -4.97 3.23
N PRO A 102 8.52 -6.07 2.88
CA PRO A 102 9.98 -6.10 2.98
C PRO A 102 10.65 -5.02 2.11
N VAL A 103 10.19 -4.84 0.87
CA VAL A 103 10.70 -3.79 -0.04
C VAL A 103 10.39 -2.40 0.49
N GLY A 104 9.16 -2.14 0.96
CA GLY A 104 8.76 -0.82 1.44
C GLY A 104 9.53 -0.34 2.67
N ARG A 105 10.13 -1.26 3.45
CA ARG A 105 11.00 -0.90 4.59
C ARG A 105 12.35 -0.31 4.18
N VAL A 106 12.83 -0.64 2.99
CA VAL A 106 14.15 -0.23 2.50
C VAL A 106 14.08 0.69 1.27
N ALA A 107 12.90 0.83 0.64
CA ALA A 107 12.73 1.59 -0.60
C ALA A 107 13.20 3.05 -0.52
N ALA A 108 13.11 3.70 0.65
CA ALA A 108 13.57 5.07 0.84
C ALA A 108 15.08 5.26 0.56
N ASP A 109 15.87 4.19 0.70
CA ASP A 109 17.31 4.20 0.40
C ASP A 109 17.60 4.08 -1.11
N PHE A 110 16.57 3.85 -1.94
CA PHE A 110 16.66 3.61 -3.38
C PHE A 110 15.67 4.49 -4.19
N PRO A 111 15.74 5.83 -4.09
CA PRO A 111 14.73 6.74 -4.68
C PRO A 111 14.65 6.67 -6.21
N ARG A 112 15.70 6.21 -6.90
CA ARG A 112 15.69 6.07 -8.36
C ARG A 112 14.83 4.90 -8.84
N LEU A 113 14.44 4.00 -7.92
CA LEU A 113 13.63 2.83 -8.23
C LEU A 113 12.12 3.08 -8.11
N ASP A 114 11.67 4.30 -7.79
CA ASP A 114 10.23 4.61 -7.63
C ASP A 114 9.40 4.14 -8.83
N GLY A 115 9.90 4.29 -10.06
CA GLY A 115 9.24 3.81 -11.28
C GLY A 115 9.20 2.28 -11.46
N CYS A 116 10.01 1.53 -10.70
CA CYS A 116 10.07 0.07 -10.71
C CYS A 116 9.26 -0.56 -9.57
N LEU A 117 8.83 0.24 -8.59
CA LEU A 117 8.13 -0.23 -7.39
C LEU A 117 6.63 0.02 -7.49
N LYS A 118 5.83 -0.96 -7.06
CA LYS A 118 4.37 -0.82 -6.96
C LYS A 118 3.88 -1.50 -5.70
N ASN A 119 3.09 -0.78 -4.89
CA ASN A 119 2.48 -1.30 -3.67
C ASN A 119 3.48 -2.00 -2.73
N GLY A 120 4.72 -1.50 -2.65
CA GLY A 120 5.78 -2.10 -1.83
C GLY A 120 6.33 -3.42 -2.37
N ARG A 121 6.35 -3.59 -3.70
CA ARG A 121 6.92 -4.73 -4.41
C ARG A 121 7.68 -4.24 -5.64
N ILE A 122 8.61 -5.05 -6.14
CA ILE A 122 9.30 -4.83 -7.42
C ILE A 122 8.36 -5.31 -8.54
N ALA A 123 7.79 -4.36 -9.27
CA ALA A 123 6.84 -4.64 -10.35
C ALA A 123 7.55 -4.88 -11.69
N THR A 124 8.74 -4.32 -11.88
CA THR A 124 9.49 -4.45 -13.14
C THR A 124 10.99 -4.39 -12.87
N ILE A 125 11.74 -5.22 -13.58
CA ILE A 125 13.21 -5.13 -13.63
C ILE A 125 13.58 -4.20 -14.79
N PRO A 126 14.29 -3.09 -14.52
CA PRO A 126 14.64 -2.12 -15.55
C PRO A 126 15.62 -2.70 -16.57
N ALA A 127 15.63 -2.17 -17.79
CA ALA A 127 16.60 -2.55 -18.82
C ALA A 127 18.00 -1.95 -18.58
N ASP A 128 18.06 -0.77 -17.97
CA ASP A 128 19.30 -0.06 -17.65
C ASP A 128 20.12 -0.79 -16.58
N ASP A 129 21.41 -1.01 -16.85
CA ASP A 129 22.27 -1.82 -15.99
C ASP A 129 22.58 -1.16 -14.63
N ARG A 130 22.58 0.18 -14.55
CA ARG A 130 22.77 0.88 -13.27
C ARG A 130 21.55 0.71 -12.38
N LEU A 131 20.36 0.84 -12.96
CA LEU A 131 19.12 0.60 -12.23
C LEU A 131 18.96 -0.89 -11.85
N LYS A 132 19.40 -1.83 -12.70
CA LYS A 132 19.47 -3.25 -12.34
C LYS A 132 20.35 -3.49 -11.12
N ALA A 133 21.54 -2.86 -11.07
CA ALA A 133 22.41 -2.94 -9.91
C ALA A 133 21.76 -2.36 -8.65
N GLU A 134 21.00 -1.27 -8.76
CA GLU A 134 20.20 -0.73 -7.67
C GLU A 134 19.09 -1.69 -7.22
N VAL A 135 18.36 -2.32 -8.15
CA VAL A 135 17.36 -3.36 -7.84
C VAL A 135 18.02 -4.52 -7.09
N GLY A 136 19.18 -4.99 -7.54
CA GLY A 136 19.92 -6.06 -6.86
C GLY A 136 20.25 -5.70 -5.41
N ARG A 137 20.77 -4.49 -5.17
CA ARG A 137 21.05 -4.01 -3.80
C ARG A 137 19.79 -3.88 -2.94
N LEU A 138 18.69 -3.39 -3.51
CA LEU A 138 17.40 -3.32 -2.81
C LEU A 138 16.92 -4.70 -2.40
N VAL A 139 17.02 -5.68 -3.31
CA VAL A 139 16.62 -7.07 -3.04
C VAL A 139 17.46 -7.65 -1.90
N MET A 140 18.78 -7.46 -1.92
CA MET A 140 19.66 -7.92 -0.83
C MET A 140 19.33 -7.26 0.51
N ALA A 141 18.99 -5.97 0.52
CA ALA A 141 18.57 -5.27 1.73
C ALA A 141 17.22 -5.75 2.27
N ALA A 142 16.31 -6.17 1.38
CA ALA A 142 14.96 -6.64 1.75
C ALA A 142 14.89 -8.14 2.10
N LEU A 143 15.84 -8.95 1.60
CA LEU A 143 15.90 -10.39 1.85
C LEU A 143 16.18 -10.67 3.34
N PRO A 144 15.50 -11.68 3.95
CA PRO A 144 15.89 -12.18 5.27
C PRO A 144 17.35 -12.64 5.24
N HIS A 145 18.16 -12.36 6.26
CA HIS A 145 19.56 -12.81 6.23
C HIS A 145 19.65 -14.31 6.54
N ARG A 146 20.36 -15.08 5.69
CA ARG A 146 20.66 -16.50 5.89
C ARG A 146 22.00 -16.85 5.25
N ASP A 147 22.67 -17.87 5.81
CA ASP A 147 23.93 -18.40 5.28
C ASP A 147 23.76 -19.12 3.93
N GLY A 148 22.53 -19.52 3.60
CA GLY A 148 22.20 -20.10 2.30
C GLY A 148 20.73 -20.43 2.13
N TYR A 149 20.37 -20.74 0.90
CA TYR A 149 19.03 -21.11 0.45
C TYR A 149 19.11 -22.30 -0.48
N THR A 150 18.08 -23.12 -0.46
CA THR A 150 17.73 -23.91 -1.64
C THR A 150 17.14 -23.02 -2.73
N GLU A 151 17.16 -23.50 -3.98
CA GLU A 151 16.46 -22.85 -5.10
C GLU A 151 15.01 -22.46 -4.76
N ARG A 152 14.27 -23.40 -4.15
CA ARG A 152 12.85 -23.23 -3.82
C ARG A 152 12.65 -22.17 -2.74
N GLU A 153 13.49 -22.16 -1.72
CA GLU A 153 13.43 -21.18 -0.64
C GLU A 153 13.73 -19.78 -1.17
N LEU A 154 14.83 -19.61 -1.92
CA LEU A 154 15.17 -18.30 -2.48
C LEU A 154 14.06 -17.78 -3.40
N THR A 155 13.52 -18.62 -4.27
CA THR A 155 12.41 -18.24 -5.16
C THR A 155 11.17 -17.82 -4.37
N THR A 156 10.89 -18.49 -3.25
CA THR A 156 9.76 -18.16 -2.37
C THR A 156 9.96 -16.80 -1.70
N GLU A 157 11.15 -16.52 -1.17
CA GLU A 157 11.47 -15.22 -0.57
C GLU A 157 11.40 -14.11 -1.63
N LEU A 158 11.95 -14.34 -2.82
CA LEU A 158 11.89 -13.38 -3.93
C LEU A 158 10.46 -13.11 -4.42
N ALA A 159 9.57 -14.11 -4.37
CA ALA A 159 8.16 -13.92 -4.72
C ALA A 159 7.43 -13.01 -3.72
N ALA A 160 7.93 -12.89 -2.48
CA ALA A 160 7.43 -11.90 -1.54
C ALA A 160 7.90 -10.47 -1.87
N LEU A 161 9.00 -10.32 -2.62
CA LEU A 161 9.62 -9.03 -2.95
C LEU A 161 9.15 -8.46 -4.29
N GLY A 162 8.88 -9.31 -5.28
CA GLY A 162 8.54 -8.86 -6.62
C GLY A 162 7.77 -9.88 -7.45
N ASP A 163 7.36 -9.45 -8.63
CA ASP A 163 6.42 -10.20 -9.47
C ASP A 163 7.14 -11.23 -10.38
N GLU A 164 8.45 -11.07 -10.57
CA GLU A 164 9.29 -11.92 -11.43
C GLU A 164 10.44 -12.60 -10.63
N PRO A 165 10.13 -13.54 -9.72
CA PRO A 165 11.11 -14.06 -8.75
C PRO A 165 12.28 -14.82 -9.40
N VAL A 166 12.04 -15.55 -10.50
CA VAL A 166 13.11 -16.26 -11.24
C VAL A 166 14.07 -15.27 -11.90
N SER A 167 13.53 -14.20 -12.49
CA SER A 167 14.32 -13.14 -13.11
C SER A 167 15.15 -12.37 -12.07
N LEU A 168 14.57 -12.09 -10.90
CA LEU A 168 15.30 -11.50 -9.76
C LEU A 168 16.43 -12.41 -9.31
N ARG A 169 16.20 -13.72 -9.19
CA ARG A 169 17.25 -14.66 -8.80
C ARG A 169 18.41 -14.68 -9.79
N ARG A 170 18.11 -14.71 -11.09
CA ARG A 170 19.13 -14.65 -12.15
C ARG A 170 19.91 -13.34 -12.07
N LEU A 171 19.21 -12.22 -11.92
CA LEU A 171 19.82 -10.91 -11.74
C LEU A 171 20.81 -10.88 -10.56
N LEU A 172 20.45 -11.44 -9.40
CA LEU A 172 21.35 -11.48 -8.24
C LEU A 172 22.63 -12.26 -8.51
N VAL A 173 22.53 -13.38 -9.24
CA VAL A 173 23.69 -14.18 -9.65
C VAL A 173 24.53 -13.43 -10.69
N ASP A 174 23.90 -12.83 -11.70
CA ASP A 174 24.58 -12.07 -12.75
C ASP A 174 25.34 -10.86 -12.18
N LEU A 175 24.76 -10.20 -11.16
CA LEU A 175 25.38 -9.11 -10.42
C LEU A 175 26.40 -9.58 -9.36
N ARG A 176 26.59 -10.90 -9.19
CA ARG A 176 27.46 -11.51 -8.17
C ARG A 176 27.13 -11.06 -6.74
N LEU A 177 25.86 -10.81 -6.46
CA LEU A 177 25.36 -10.55 -5.10
C LEU A 177 24.97 -11.86 -4.39
N VAL A 178 24.71 -12.89 -5.18
CA VAL A 178 24.42 -14.25 -4.72
C VAL A 178 25.25 -15.21 -5.55
N GLU A 179 25.94 -16.11 -4.88
CA GLU A 179 26.61 -17.24 -5.52
C GLU A 179 25.66 -18.45 -5.57
N ARG A 180 25.96 -19.39 -6.46
CA ARG A 180 25.22 -20.64 -6.57
C ARG A 180 26.17 -21.81 -6.76
N ASN A 181 25.76 -22.98 -6.31
CA ASN A 181 26.47 -24.21 -6.66
C ASN A 181 26.26 -24.56 -8.16
N PRO A 182 27.11 -25.41 -8.75
CA PRO A 182 27.06 -25.71 -10.18
C PRO A 182 25.74 -26.34 -10.64
N ASP A 183 25.12 -27.18 -9.81
CA ASP A 183 23.83 -27.82 -10.12
C ASP A 183 22.61 -26.90 -9.91
N GLY A 184 22.81 -25.70 -9.37
CA GLY A 184 21.77 -24.69 -9.16
C GLY A 184 20.82 -24.97 -8.00
N SER A 185 21.04 -26.00 -7.19
CA SER A 185 20.17 -26.36 -6.07
C SER A 185 20.40 -25.51 -4.82
N ARG A 186 21.58 -24.87 -4.68
CA ARG A 186 21.94 -24.02 -3.53
C ARG A 186 22.46 -22.65 -3.93
N TYR A 187 22.14 -21.67 -3.09
CA TYR A 187 22.51 -20.26 -3.23
C TYR A 187 22.98 -19.70 -1.89
N TRP A 188 23.93 -18.78 -1.90
CA TRP A 188 24.37 -18.05 -0.70
C TRP A 188 24.75 -16.60 -1.05
N PRO A 189 24.58 -15.65 -0.13
CA PRO A 189 25.09 -14.29 -0.32
C PRO A 189 26.59 -14.30 -0.61
N ALA A 190 27.04 -13.46 -1.55
CA ALA A 190 28.45 -13.28 -1.87
C ALA A 190 29.18 -12.42 -0.83
#